data_AF-A0A2I0W887-F1
#
_entry.id   AF-A0A2I0W887-F1
#
_cell.length_a   1.000
_cell.length_b   1.000
_cell.length_c   1.000
_cell.angle_alpha   90.00
_cell.angle_beta   90.00
_cell.angle_gamma   90.00
#
_symmetry.space_group_name_H-M   'P 1'
#
loop_
_entity.id
_entity.type
_entity.pdbx_description
1 polymer ?
#
loop_
_entity_poly.entity_id
_entity_poly.type
_entity_poly.pdbx_seq_one_letter_code
_entity_poly.pdbx_strand_id
1 'polypeptide(L)'
;MKKRKTQNCGVMIKALTSSFSSIKDNNPISHNLTYYGILKNIIELDYTAERSVVLFECDWVSKGKRLKEDEDGFILTNFNKIKRHQEPFVLASQVQQVFYVEDPIDPTWYIVVTTSPRSNIDNIHIDTDVDDYLQSKTLTQQYFIDDEVQWTRDEVDGILLE
;
A
#
# COMPACT_ATOMS: atom_id res chain seq x y z
N MET A 1 2.13 18.83 11.00
CA MET A 1 1.60 18.01 9.87
C MET A 1 0.10 17.86 10.09
N LYS A 2 -0.73 18.41 9.20
CA LYS A 2 -2.20 18.48 9.34
C LYS A 2 -2.77 17.06 9.17
N LYS A 3 -3.46 16.50 10.19
CA LYS A 3 -4.12 15.20 10.08
C LYS A 3 -5.15 15.27 8.96
N ARG A 4 -4.98 14.46 7.91
CA ARG A 4 -5.99 14.33 6.84
C ARG A 4 -7.20 13.58 7.40
N LYS A 5 -8.41 14.01 7.04
CA LYS A 5 -9.70 13.54 7.57
C LYS A 5 -10.01 12.06 7.27
N THR A 6 -9.30 11.44 6.32
CA THR A 6 -9.53 10.06 5.89
C THR A 6 -8.32 9.19 6.23
N GLN A 7 -8.57 8.07 6.93
CA GLN A 7 -7.60 7.11 7.47
C GLN A 7 -7.08 6.12 6.41
N ASN A 8 -7.03 6.51 5.12
CA ASN A 8 -6.90 5.57 3.99
C ASN A 8 -5.48 5.50 3.42
N CYS A 9 -4.45 5.74 4.24
CA CYS A 9 -3.05 5.79 3.79
C CYS A 9 -2.23 4.57 4.22
N GLY A 10 -2.85 3.51 4.70
CA GLY A 10 -2.14 2.29 5.08
C GLY A 10 -1.77 1.44 3.87
N VAL A 11 -0.55 0.93 3.90
CA VAL A 11 0.00 0.03 2.88
C VAL A 11 0.62 -1.21 3.52
N MET A 12 0.48 -2.34 2.86
CA MET A 12 1.08 -3.62 3.24
C MET A 12 1.77 -4.24 2.01
N ILE A 13 2.94 -4.86 2.22
CA ILE A 13 3.57 -5.75 1.24
C ILE A 13 3.90 -7.09 1.89
N LYS A 14 3.68 -8.18 1.16
CA LYS A 14 4.13 -9.52 1.51
C LYS A 14 5.33 -9.86 0.63
N ALA A 15 6.50 -10.02 1.23
CA ALA A 15 7.74 -10.31 0.53
C ALA A 15 8.23 -11.72 0.89
N LEU A 16 8.59 -12.51 -0.12
CA LEU A 16 9.30 -13.75 0.09
C LEU A 16 10.79 -13.43 0.33
N THR A 17 11.30 -13.76 1.51
CA THR A 17 12.68 -13.47 1.89
C THR A 17 13.44 -14.75 2.19
N SER A 18 14.56 -14.96 1.49
CA SER A 18 15.49 -16.04 1.79
C SER A 18 16.47 -15.61 2.88
N SER A 19 16.63 -16.46 3.89
CA SER A 19 17.55 -16.26 5.01
C SER A 19 18.49 -17.46 5.15
N PHE A 20 19.69 -17.20 5.69
CA PHE A 20 20.73 -18.19 5.90
C PHE A 20 21.09 -18.19 7.38
N SER A 21 21.32 -19.37 7.96
CA SER A 21 21.71 -19.47 9.37
C SER A 21 23.16 -19.03 9.60
N SER A 22 23.97 -19.02 8.53
CA SER A 22 25.39 -18.66 8.53
C SER A 22 25.87 -18.38 7.11
N ILE A 23 27.01 -17.70 6.96
CA ILE A 23 27.70 -17.49 5.66
C ILE A 23 28.09 -18.82 5.00
N LYS A 24 28.30 -19.88 5.80
CA LYS A 24 28.65 -21.22 5.30
C LYS A 24 27.43 -22.10 4.99
N ASP A 25 26.23 -21.59 5.24
CA ASP A 25 24.99 -22.32 5.00
C ASP A 25 24.65 -22.28 3.52
N ASN A 26 24.56 -23.46 2.89
CA ASN A 26 24.20 -23.60 1.47
C ASN A 26 22.70 -23.87 1.28
N ASN A 27 21.92 -23.92 2.36
CA ASN A 27 20.51 -24.24 2.30
C ASN A 27 19.66 -23.02 2.74
N PRO A 28 19.37 -22.06 1.84
CA PRO A 28 18.54 -20.92 2.16
C PRO A 28 17.14 -21.35 2.59
N ILE A 29 16.67 -20.78 3.68
CA ILE A 29 15.29 -20.94 4.14
C ILE A 29 14.48 -19.74 3.66
N SER A 30 13.46 -20.00 2.85
CA SER A 30 12.54 -18.98 2.36
C SER A 30 11.40 -18.77 3.35
N HIS A 31 11.11 -17.52 3.70
CA HIS A 31 10.07 -17.14 4.64
C HIS A 31 9.25 -15.95 4.11
N ASN A 32 7.93 -16.00 4.29
CA ASN A 32 7.05 -14.89 3.92
C ASN A 32 7.05 -13.81 5.02
N LEU A 33 7.49 -12.61 4.67
CA LEU A 33 7.56 -11.48 5.58
C LEU A 33 6.59 -10.39 5.16
N THR A 34 5.75 -9.96 6.09
CA THR A 34 4.83 -8.84 5.88
C THR A 34 5.45 -7.54 6.41
N TYR A 35 5.37 -6.49 5.61
CA TYR A 35 5.76 -5.13 5.98
C TYR A 35 4.55 -4.21 5.94
N TYR A 36 4.48 -3.31 6.91
CA TYR A 36 3.40 -2.35 7.08
C TYR A 36 3.98 -0.95 7.01
N GLY A 37 3.28 -0.04 6.34
CA GLY A 37 3.72 1.34 6.19
C GLY A 37 2.58 2.33 6.08
N ILE A 38 2.94 3.61 6.12
CA ILE A 38 2.07 4.73 5.83
C ILE A 38 2.50 5.35 4.51
N LEU A 39 1.60 5.38 3.54
CA LEU A 39 1.77 6.10 2.29
C LEU A 39 1.94 7.60 2.56
N LYS A 40 3.03 8.17 2.06
CA LYS A 40 3.35 9.60 2.14
C LYS A 40 3.09 10.31 0.84
N ASN A 41 3.71 9.83 -0.22
CA ASN A 41 3.62 10.42 -1.55
C ASN A 41 3.42 9.33 -2.59
N ILE A 42 2.78 9.73 -3.69
CA ILE A 42 2.63 8.92 -4.90
C ILE A 42 3.45 9.64 -5.95
N ILE A 43 4.38 8.93 -6.58
CA ILE A 43 5.31 9.46 -7.56
C ILE A 43 5.07 8.68 -8.84
N GLU A 44 4.72 9.39 -9.91
CA GLU A 44 4.63 8.83 -11.24
C GLU A 44 5.91 9.16 -12.01
N LEU A 45 6.58 8.13 -12.51
CA LEU A 45 7.76 8.26 -13.35
C LEU A 45 7.33 8.02 -14.81
N ASP A 46 7.32 9.09 -15.60
CA ASP A 46 7.08 9.02 -17.04
C ASP A 46 8.41 8.78 -17.77
N TYR A 47 8.54 7.63 -18.43
CA TYR A 47 9.72 7.29 -19.21
C TYR A 47 9.57 7.68 -20.68
N THR A 48 8.36 7.57 -21.21
CA THR A 48 7.94 7.89 -22.58
C THR A 48 6.42 8.05 -22.54
N ALA A 49 5.82 8.90 -23.37
CA ALA A 49 4.39 9.32 -23.31
C ALA A 49 3.31 8.22 -23.18
N GLU A 50 3.65 6.93 -23.31
CA GLU A 50 2.76 5.77 -23.15
C GLU A 50 3.19 4.79 -22.04
N ARG A 51 4.26 5.07 -21.30
CA ARG A 51 4.84 4.21 -20.26
C ARG A 51 5.19 5.02 -19.02
N SER A 52 4.37 4.87 -18.00
CA SER A 52 4.65 5.38 -16.67
C SER A 52 4.67 4.27 -15.63
N VAL A 53 5.44 4.48 -14.56
CA VAL A 53 5.51 3.60 -13.40
C VAL A 53 5.16 4.41 -12.16
N VAL A 54 4.27 3.86 -11.32
CA VAL A 54 3.85 4.50 -10.08
C VAL A 54 4.61 3.90 -8.89
N LEU A 55 5.32 4.77 -8.18
CA LEU A 55 6.00 4.47 -6.92
C LEU A 55 5.25 5.08 -5.74
N PHE A 56 5.13 4.31 -4.68
CA PHE A 56 4.68 4.79 -3.37
C PHE A 56 5.88 5.05 -2.49
N GLU A 57 5.95 6.26 -1.94
CA GLU A 57 6.87 6.60 -0.87
C GLU A 57 6.19 6.34 0.47
N CYS A 58 6.80 5.49 1.27
CA CYS A 58 6.20 4.94 2.48
C CYS A 58 7.09 5.14 3.71
N ASP A 59 6.45 5.50 4.82
CA ASP A 59 7.05 5.39 6.15
C ASP A 59 6.82 3.97 6.67
N TRP A 60 7.86 3.13 6.59
CA TRP A 60 7.78 1.73 7.00
C TRP A 60 7.87 1.56 8.52
N VAL A 61 7.01 0.68 9.05
CA VAL A 61 7.05 0.25 10.46
C VAL A 61 8.20 -0.73 10.64
N SER A 62 9.13 -0.42 11.54
CA SER A 62 10.22 -1.33 11.89
C SER A 62 9.69 -2.59 12.58
N LYS A 63 10.12 -3.78 12.13
CA LYS A 63 9.86 -5.05 12.84
C LYS A 63 10.40 -5.00 14.28
N GLY A 64 9.77 -5.74 15.18
CA GLY A 64 10.09 -5.75 16.61
C GLY A 64 9.18 -4.83 17.42
N LYS A 65 9.74 -3.90 18.20
CA LYS A 65 8.99 -3.12 19.23
C LYS A 65 7.78 -2.31 18.74
N ARG A 66 7.60 -2.13 17.43
CA ARG A 66 6.50 -1.35 16.84
C ARG A 66 5.46 -2.20 16.10
N LEU A 67 5.62 -3.51 16.12
CA LEU A 67 4.72 -4.47 15.52
C LEU A 67 4.52 -5.62 16.52
N LYS A 68 3.28 -5.86 16.92
CA LYS A 68 2.92 -6.99 17.79
C LYS A 68 1.64 -7.64 17.30
N GLU A 69 1.42 -8.85 17.75
CA GLU A 69 0.16 -9.57 17.62
C GLU A 69 -0.44 -9.68 19.03
N ASP A 70 -1.74 -9.44 19.16
CA ASP A 70 -2.45 -9.62 20.44
C ASP A 70 -2.92 -11.07 20.63
N GLU A 71 -3.62 -11.33 21.75
CA GLU A 71 -4.13 -12.66 22.09
C GLU A 71 -5.24 -13.13 21.13
N ASP A 72 -5.91 -12.20 20.46
CA ASP A 72 -6.99 -12.45 19.50
C ASP A 72 -6.47 -12.59 18.06
N GLY A 73 -5.15 -12.44 17.84
CA GLY A 73 -4.49 -12.57 16.54
C GLY A 73 -4.54 -11.30 15.68
N PHE A 74 -4.94 -10.15 16.22
CA PHE A 74 -4.87 -8.89 15.51
C PHE A 74 -3.43 -8.38 15.46
N ILE A 75 -3.05 -7.83 14.31
CA ILE A 75 -1.77 -7.17 14.15
C ILE A 75 -1.91 -5.71 14.59
N LEU A 76 -1.08 -5.29 15.54
CA LEU A 76 -1.02 -3.92 16.03
C LEU A 76 0.29 -3.25 15.61
N THR A 77 0.18 -2.03 15.14
CA THR A 77 1.28 -1.19 14.68
C THR A 77 1.37 0.08 15.51
N ASN A 78 2.60 0.54 15.75
CA ASN A 78 2.85 1.79 16.47
C ASN A 78 3.61 2.77 15.57
N PHE A 79 2.97 3.90 15.26
CA PHE A 79 3.52 4.93 14.37
C PHE A 79 4.36 6.00 15.07
N ASN A 80 4.53 5.91 16.39
CA ASN A 80 5.29 6.93 17.11
C ASN A 80 6.77 6.88 16.75
N LYS A 81 7.28 8.06 16.38
CA LYS A 81 8.69 8.29 16.03
C LYS A 81 9.18 7.32 14.95
N ILE A 82 8.36 7.03 13.94
CA ILE A 82 8.85 6.35 12.74
C ILE A 82 9.95 7.21 12.12
N LYS A 83 11.04 6.55 11.78
CA LYS A 83 12.14 7.13 11.02
C LYS A 83 11.98 6.70 9.58
N ARG A 84 12.37 7.59 8.67
CA ARG A 84 12.46 7.26 7.25
C ARG A 84 13.38 6.04 7.06
N HIS A 85 12.88 5.04 6.33
CA HIS A 85 13.65 3.86 5.96
C HIS A 85 14.67 4.21 4.85
N GLN A 86 15.78 3.47 4.75
CA GLN A 86 16.76 3.67 3.67
C GLN A 86 16.16 3.36 2.29
N GLU A 87 15.20 2.44 2.26
CA GLU A 87 14.42 2.07 1.08
C GLU A 87 12.94 2.43 1.32
N PRO A 88 12.52 3.67 1.03
CA PRO A 88 11.16 4.13 1.30
C PRO A 88 10.21 3.89 0.12
N PHE A 89 10.71 3.54 -1.06
CA PHE A 89 9.91 3.41 -2.27
C PHE A 89 9.51 1.96 -2.54
N VAL A 90 8.29 1.77 -3.03
CA VAL A 90 7.75 0.49 -3.48
C VAL A 90 6.87 0.70 -4.71
N LEU A 91 6.79 -0.29 -5.59
CA LEU A 91 5.87 -0.25 -6.72
C LEU A 91 4.42 -0.32 -6.23
N ALA A 92 3.55 0.52 -6.80
CA ALA A 92 2.13 0.51 -6.44
C ALA A 92 1.47 -0.86 -6.70
N SER A 93 1.90 -1.60 -7.73
CA SER A 93 1.37 -2.92 -8.08
C SER A 93 1.67 -4.00 -7.02
N GLN A 94 2.71 -3.81 -6.21
CA GLN A 94 3.15 -4.79 -5.20
C GLN A 94 2.48 -4.58 -3.84
N VAL A 95 1.70 -3.51 -3.69
CA VAL A 95 1.15 -3.06 -2.41
C VAL A 95 -0.33 -3.41 -2.30
N GLN A 96 -0.73 -3.86 -1.11
CA GLN A 96 -2.12 -4.00 -0.70
C GLN A 96 -2.52 -2.84 0.23
N GLN A 97 -3.71 -2.30 0.03
CA GLN A 97 -4.26 -1.28 0.93
C GLN A 97 -4.66 -1.91 2.26
N VAL A 98 -4.36 -1.19 3.35
CA VAL A 98 -4.81 -1.53 4.69
C VAL A 98 -5.32 -0.28 5.41
N PHE A 99 -6.16 -0.50 6.41
CA PHE A 99 -6.60 0.55 7.32
C PHE A 99 -5.95 0.37 8.69
N TYR A 100 -5.73 1.50 9.36
CA TYR A 100 -5.24 1.53 10.72
C TYR A 100 -6.32 2.11 11.62
N VAL A 101 -6.82 1.29 12.54
CA VAL A 101 -7.86 1.66 13.50
C VAL A 101 -7.22 1.80 14.86
N GLU A 102 -7.46 2.91 15.54
CA GLU A 102 -6.94 3.14 16.89
C GLU A 102 -7.44 2.05 17.85
N ASP A 103 -6.52 1.46 18.61
CA ASP A 103 -6.87 0.46 19.62
C ASP A 103 -7.63 1.16 20.78
N PRO A 104 -8.83 0.68 21.14
CA PRO A 104 -9.59 1.26 22.25
C PRO A 104 -8.90 1.14 23.61
N ILE A 105 -7.96 0.20 23.77
CA ILE A 105 -7.25 -0.05 25.04
C ILE A 105 -6.02 0.85 25.15
N ASP A 106 -5.16 0.88 24.12
CA ASP A 106 -3.99 1.74 24.07
C ASP A 106 -3.96 2.57 22.77
N PRO A 107 -4.32 3.88 22.82
CA PRO A 107 -4.42 4.74 21.64
C PRO A 107 -3.08 5.01 20.94
N THR A 108 -1.98 4.53 21.53
CA THR A 108 -0.65 4.53 20.91
C THR A 108 -0.53 3.49 19.80
N TRP A 109 -1.39 2.46 19.82
CA TRP A 109 -1.40 1.35 18.87
C TRP A 109 -2.57 1.42 17.91
N TYR A 110 -2.36 0.86 16.73
CA TYR A 110 -3.33 0.82 15.66
C TYR A 110 -3.45 -0.60 15.13
N ILE A 111 -4.67 -1.13 15.16
CA ILE A 111 -5.05 -2.41 14.59
C ILE A 111 -5.01 -2.31 13.07
N VAL A 112 -4.33 -3.25 12.42
CA VAL A 112 -4.27 -3.33 10.97
C VAL A 112 -5.47 -4.11 10.44
N VAL A 113 -6.28 -3.46 9.62
CA VAL A 113 -7.42 -4.08 8.94
C VAL A 113 -7.07 -4.22 7.46
N THR A 114 -6.96 -5.46 7.01
CA THR A 114 -6.74 -5.76 5.59
C THR A 114 -8.03 -5.59 4.81
N THR A 115 -7.95 -4.99 3.63
CA THR A 115 -9.09 -4.92 2.72
C THR A 115 -8.93 -5.98 1.64
N SER A 116 -9.95 -6.81 1.47
CA SER A 116 -10.12 -7.52 0.21
C SER A 116 -10.68 -6.52 -0.82
N PRO A 117 -10.06 -6.38 -2.00
CA PRO A 117 -10.67 -5.66 -3.10
C PRO A 117 -12.08 -6.20 -3.34
N ARG A 118 -13.06 -5.33 -3.62
CA ARG A 118 -14.45 -5.77 -3.85
C ARG A 118 -14.64 -6.55 -5.17
N SER A 119 -13.57 -6.79 -5.93
CA SER A 119 -13.60 -7.41 -7.27
C SER A 119 -13.59 -8.94 -7.25
N ASN A 120 -13.31 -9.58 -6.12
CA ASN A 120 -13.26 -11.05 -6.02
C ASN A 120 -14.62 -11.62 -5.63
N ILE A 121 -15.64 -11.26 -6.43
CA ILE A 121 -16.81 -12.10 -6.64
C ILE A 121 -16.34 -13.17 -7.64
N ASP A 122 -16.12 -14.36 -7.08
CA ASP A 122 -15.87 -15.68 -7.65
C ASP A 122 -15.67 -15.83 -9.18
N ASN A 123 -14.55 -16.50 -9.50
CA ASN A 123 -14.27 -17.27 -10.72
C ASN A 123 -13.79 -16.52 -11.98
N ILE A 124 -12.53 -16.11 -12.01
CA ILE A 124 -11.70 -16.32 -13.21
C ILE A 124 -10.30 -16.76 -12.75
N HIS A 125 -9.95 -18.01 -13.03
CA HIS A 125 -8.59 -18.51 -12.94
C HIS A 125 -7.80 -17.85 -14.08
N ILE A 126 -6.99 -16.85 -13.75
CA ILE A 126 -6.07 -16.22 -14.70
C ILE A 126 -4.67 -16.58 -14.25
N ASP A 127 -4.18 -17.73 -14.73
CA ASP A 127 -2.74 -18.04 -14.80
C ASP A 127 -2.12 -17.11 -15.83
N THR A 128 -1.99 -15.84 -15.50
CA THR A 128 -1.28 -14.86 -16.34
C THR A 128 -0.59 -13.88 -15.42
N ASP A 129 0.70 -13.69 -15.66
CA ASP A 129 1.59 -12.86 -14.87
C ASP A 129 0.97 -11.46 -14.69
N VAL A 130 0.55 -11.18 -13.45
CA VAL A 130 -0.33 -10.04 -13.11
C VAL A 130 0.36 -8.71 -13.43
N ASP A 131 1.69 -8.69 -13.51
CA ASP A 131 2.50 -7.52 -13.87
C ASP A 131 2.30 -7.08 -15.33
N ASP A 132 2.10 -7.99 -16.29
CA ASP A 132 1.89 -7.63 -17.71
C ASP A 132 0.46 -7.14 -17.97
N TYR A 133 -0.53 -7.65 -17.22
CA TYR A 133 -1.93 -7.27 -17.41
C TYR A 133 -2.24 -5.88 -16.83
N LEU A 134 -1.61 -5.51 -15.72
CA LEU A 134 -1.75 -4.17 -15.15
C LEU A 134 -1.08 -3.10 -16.01
N GLN A 135 0.01 -3.44 -16.72
CA GLN A 135 0.68 -2.52 -17.65
C GLN A 135 -0.05 -2.38 -19.00
N SER A 136 -0.75 -3.42 -19.47
CA SER A 136 -1.45 -3.39 -20.77
C SER A 136 -2.84 -2.75 -20.73
N LYS A 137 -3.51 -2.67 -19.57
CA LYS A 137 -4.86 -2.11 -19.46
C LYS A 137 -4.92 -0.60 -19.78
N THR A 138 -3.79 0.10 -19.76
CA THR A 138 -3.72 1.53 -20.15
C THR A 138 -4.03 1.74 -21.64
N LEU A 139 -3.93 0.72 -22.49
CA LEU A 139 -4.03 0.88 -23.95
C LEU A 139 -5.40 0.55 -24.56
N THR A 140 -6.43 0.21 -23.79
CA THR A 140 -7.80 0.02 -24.33
C THR A 140 -8.90 0.41 -23.32
N GLN A 141 -8.98 1.70 -22.98
CA GLN A 141 -10.25 2.29 -22.55
C GLN A 141 -10.91 2.98 -23.74
N GLN A 142 -11.75 2.23 -24.47
CA GLN A 142 -12.79 2.85 -25.27
C GLN A 142 -13.88 3.37 -24.33
N TYR A 143 -14.11 4.68 -24.40
CA TYR A 143 -15.12 5.41 -23.67
C TYR A 143 -16.53 4.81 -23.91
N PHE A 144 -17.20 4.42 -22.83
CA PHE A 144 -18.66 4.56 -22.76
C PHE A 144 -18.92 5.72 -21.81
N ILE A 145 -19.30 6.85 -22.42
CA ILE A 145 -19.74 8.06 -21.75
C ILE A 145 -21.12 7.74 -21.17
N ASP A 146 -21.24 7.64 -19.85
CA ASP A 146 -22.51 7.87 -19.17
C ASP A 146 -22.49 9.33 -18.76
N ASP A 147 -23.17 10.15 -19.55
CA ASP A 147 -23.29 11.59 -19.33
C ASP A 147 -24.07 11.83 -18.03
N GLU A 148 -23.51 12.71 -17.19
CA GLU A 148 -24.11 13.33 -16.00
C GLU A 148 -23.70 12.75 -14.62
N VAL A 149 -22.38 12.71 -14.36
CA VAL A 149 -21.86 12.78 -12.99
C VAL A 149 -21.13 14.10 -12.78
N GLN A 150 -21.75 15.01 -12.04
CA GLN A 150 -21.18 16.29 -11.63
C GLN A 150 -20.16 16.05 -10.50
N TRP A 151 -18.87 16.17 -10.80
CA TRP A 151 -17.76 15.89 -9.86
C TRP A 151 -17.33 17.11 -9.01
N THR A 152 -18.07 18.21 -9.03
CA THR A 152 -17.73 19.42 -8.28
C THR A 152 -18.35 19.40 -6.88
N ARG A 153 -17.52 19.67 -5.86
CA ARG A 153 -17.99 19.96 -4.50
C ARG A 153 -18.24 21.46 -4.38
N ASP A 154 -19.49 21.86 -4.12
CA ASP A 154 -19.95 23.26 -4.10
C ASP A 154 -19.42 24.13 -2.94
N GLU A 155 -18.46 23.65 -2.14
CA GLU A 155 -18.02 24.34 -0.91
C GLU A 155 -16.55 24.79 -0.91
N VAL A 156 -15.89 24.85 -2.08
CA VAL A 156 -14.51 25.35 -2.15
C VAL A 156 -14.33 26.26 -3.36
N ASP A 157 -14.17 27.56 -3.10
CA ASP A 157 -13.66 28.50 -4.10
C ASP A 157 -12.22 28.13 -4.49
N GLY A 158 -12.00 27.93 -5.79
CA GLY A 158 -10.68 27.62 -6.33
C GLY A 158 -9.71 28.80 -6.15
N ILE A 159 -8.48 28.50 -5.72
CA ILE A 159 -7.41 29.50 -5.65
C ILE A 159 -6.67 29.50 -6.99
N LEU A 160 -6.74 30.62 -7.70
CA LEU A 160 -5.83 30.94 -8.79
C LEU A 160 -4.47 31.35 -8.20
N LEU A 161 -3.42 30.67 -8.64
CA LEU A 161 -2.04 31.12 -8.43
C LEU A 161 -1.59 31.80 -9.73
N GLU A 162 -1.23 33.08 -9.62
CA GLU A 162 -0.58 33.87 -10.67
C GLU A 162 0.95 33.68 -10.61
#